data_AF-A0A7I8EK16-F1
#
_entry.id   AF-A0A7I8EK16-F1
#
_cell.length_a   1.000
_cell.length_b   1.000
_cell.length_c   1.000
_cell.angle_alpha   90.00
_cell.angle_beta   90.00
_cell.angle_gamma   90.00
#
_symmetry.space_group_name_H-M   'P 1'
#
loop_
_entity.id
_entity.type
_entity.pdbx_description
1 polymer ?
#
loop_
_entity_poly.entity_id
_entity_poly.type
_entity_poly.pdbx_seq_one_letter_code
_entity_poly.pdbx_strand_id
1 'polypeptide(L)' 'MKELANGGITVFLTTQYLDEAEQLADRIAILHEDTIIASGTLMELKKRFPPAQKEYVEKQQTLEEIFLAIIGKKEEH' A
#
# COMPACT_ATOMS: atom_id res chain seq x y z
N MET A 1 17.35 -10.31 0.58
CA MET A 1 16.12 -10.37 1.41
C MET A 1 15.08 -11.35 0.87
N LYS A 2 14.72 -11.32 -0.44
CA LYS A 2 13.75 -12.28 -1.02
C LYS A 2 14.09 -13.76 -0.81
N GLU A 3 15.37 -14.12 -0.67
CA GLU A 3 15.80 -15.50 -0.44
C GLU A 3 15.41 -16.08 0.94
N LEU A 4 15.24 -15.26 1.98
CA LEU A 4 14.81 -15.74 3.31
C LEU A 4 13.32 -16.12 3.33
N ALA A 5 12.48 -15.38 2.60
CA ALA A 5 11.06 -15.66 2.49
C ALA A 5 10.78 -16.98 1.73
N ASN A 6 11.62 -17.31 0.74
CA ASN A 6 11.51 -18.55 -0.03
C ASN A 6 11.81 -19.84 0.77
N GLY A 7 12.32 -19.71 2.01
CA GLY A 7 12.54 -20.83 2.93
C GLY A 7 11.34 -21.19 3.83
N GLY A 8 10.16 -20.58 3.62
CA GLY A 8 8.98 -20.76 4.48
C GLY A 8 8.96 -19.86 5.72
N ILE A 9 9.82 -18.83 5.75
CA ILE A 9 9.92 -17.88 6.86
C ILE A 9 9.07 -16.64 6.54
N THR A 10 8.15 -16.27 7.43
CA THR A 10 7.43 -15.00 7.32
C THR A 10 8.30 -13.85 7.82
N VAL A 11 8.50 -12.84 6.97
CA VAL A 11 9.25 -11.62 7.30
C VAL A 11 8.28 -10.47 7.48
N PHE A 12 8.36 -9.78 8.62
CA PHE A 12 7.63 -8.55 8.89
C PHE A 12 8.61 -7.38 8.91
N LEU A 13 8.33 -6.36 8.11
CA LEU A 13 9.14 -5.15 8.02
C LEU A 13 8.23 -3.92 8.03
N THR A 14 8.77 -2.82 8.55
CA THR A 14 8.12 -1.50 8.53
C THR A 14 9.04 -0.53 7.82
N THR A 15 8.51 0.21 6.85
CA THR A 15 9.24 1.28 6.15
C THR A 15 8.33 2.49 6.03
N GLN A 16 8.94 3.68 6.02
CA GLN A 16 8.28 4.94 5.71
C GLN A 16 8.30 5.24 4.20
N TYR A 17 9.02 4.45 3.41
CA TYR A 17 9.13 4.60 1.97
C TYR A 17 8.15 3.65 1.28
N LEU A 18 7.10 4.20 0.68
CA LEU A 18 6.04 3.43 0.05
C LEU A 18 6.56 2.60 -1.15
N ASP A 19 7.52 3.13 -1.91
CA ASP A 19 8.17 2.38 -3.00
C ASP A 19 8.87 1.10 -2.52
N GLU A 20 9.51 1.14 -1.36
CA GLU A 20 10.16 -0.04 -0.78
C GLU A 20 9.12 -1.10 -0.39
N ALA A 21 8.01 -0.68 0.22
CA ALA A 21 6.91 -1.58 0.56
C ALA A 21 6.30 -2.21 -0.71
N GLU A 22 6.17 -1.43 -1.78
CA GLU A 22 5.65 -1.91 -3.06
C GLU A 22 6.59 -2.93 -3.74
N GLN A 23 7.90 -2.76 -3.62
CA GLN A 23 8.90 -3.64 -4.26
C GLN A 23 9.22 -4.91 -3.46
N LEU A 24 9.17 -4.82 -2.13
CA LEU A 24 9.67 -5.86 -1.22
C LEU A 24 8.57 -6.74 -0.64
N ALA A 25 7.34 -6.24 -0.49
CA ALA A 25 6.30 -6.93 0.25
C ALA A 25 5.23 -7.56 -0.66
N ASP A 26 4.88 -8.81 -0.40
CA ASP A 26 3.73 -9.47 -1.04
C ASP A 26 2.39 -8.91 -0.54
N ARG A 27 2.38 -8.46 0.73
CA ARG A 27 1.22 -7.88 1.41
C ARG A 27 1.65 -6.61 2.13
N ILE A 28 0.80 -5.59 2.03
CA ILE A 28 1.04 -4.27 2.61
C ILE A 28 -0.05 -3.99 3.64
N ALA A 29 0.35 -3.41 4.77
CA ALA A 29 -0.55 -2.80 5.74
C ALA A 29 -0.17 -1.32 5.89
N ILE A 30 -1.16 -0.44 5.80
CA ILE A 30 -0.99 0.99 5.95
C ILE A 30 -1.34 1.33 7.40
N LEU A 31 -0.34 1.83 8.12
CA LEU A 31 -0.46 2.31 9.50
C LEU A 31 -0.57 3.82 9.50
N HIS A 32 -1.57 4.37 10.17
CA HIS A 32 -1.74 5.82 10.35
C HIS A 32 -2.40 6.11 11.68
N GLU A 33 -1.83 7.04 12.45
CA GLU A 33 -2.29 7.39 13.79
C GLU A 33 -2.60 6.13 14.60
N ASP A 34 -1.55 5.36 14.89
CA ASP A 34 -1.58 4.10 15.68
C ASP A 34 -2.44 2.94 15.13
N THR A 35 -3.25 3.14 14.10
CA THR A 35 -4.21 2.17 13.60
C THR A 35 -3.89 1.71 12.17
N ILE A 36 -4.08 0.42 11.90
CA ILE A 36 -4.03 -0.11 10.53
C ILE A 36 -5.32 0.28 9.81
N ILE A 37 -5.22 1.22 8.88
CA ILE A 37 -6.37 1.77 8.14
C ILE A 37 -6.70 0.96 6.88
N ALA A 38 -5.72 0.21 6.36
CA ALA A 38 -5.90 -0.68 5.21
C ALA A 38 -4.86 -1.79 5.21
N SER A 39 -5.21 -2.98 4.73
CA SER A 39 -4.26 -4.08 4.55
C SER A 39 -4.68 -5.02 3.43
N GLY A 40 -3.70 -5.60 2.72
CA GLY A 40 -3.90 -6.58 1.65
C GLY A 40 -2.75 -6.58 0.65
N THR A 41 -2.90 -7.31 -0.45
CA THR A 41 -1.99 -7.19 -1.59
C THR A 41 -2.15 -5.83 -2.27
N LEU A 42 -1.12 -5.38 -2.99
CA LEU A 42 -1.19 -4.15 -3.77
C LEU A 42 -2.39 -4.12 -4.72
N MET A 43 -2.70 -5.24 -5.36
CA MET A 43 -3.85 -5.36 -6.27
C MET A 43 -5.19 -5.20 -5.54
N GLU A 44 -5.33 -5.77 -4.33
CA GLU A 44 -6.54 -5.60 -3.52
C GLU A 44 -6.70 -4.17 -3.01
N LEU A 45 -5.60 -3.49 -2.69
CA LEU A 45 -5.62 -2.09 -2.27
C LEU A 45 -6.04 -1.18 -3.44
N LYS A 46 -5.49 -1.39 -4.64
CA LYS A 46 -5.88 -0.66 -5.87
C LYS A 46 -7.37 -0.77 -6.18
N LYS A 47 -7.95 -1.97 -6.02
CA LYS A 47 -9.38 -2.21 -6.23
C LYS A 47 -10.27 -1.49 -5.20
N ARG A 48 -9.82 -1.39 -3.95
CA ARG A 48 -10.57 -0.74 -2.86
C ARG A 48 -10.48 0.78 -2.91
N PHE A 49 -9.36 1.32 -3.38
CA PHE A 49 -9.08 2.74 -3.42
C PHE A 49 -8.78 3.19 -4.86
N PRO A 50 -9.84 3.36 -5.69
CA PRO A 50 -9.68 3.88 -7.04
C PRO A 50 -9.16 5.32 -7.01
N PRO A 51 -8.50 5.79 -8.09
CA PRO A 51 -7.87 7.09 -8.11
C PRO A 51 -8.94 8.19 -8.07
N ALA A 52 -8.64 9.27 -7.34
CA ALA A 52 -9.59 10.35 -7.10
C ALA A 52 -9.96 11.14 -8.36
N GLN A 53 -9.12 11.12 -9.40
CA GLN A 53 -9.35 11.85 -10.65
C GLN A 53 -9.11 10.93 -11.84
N LYS A 54 -10.15 10.78 -12.68
CA LYS A 54 -10.12 10.02 -13.93
C LYS A 54 -9.57 10.90 -15.05
N GLU A 55 -8.32 11.33 -14.95
CA GLU A 55 -7.64 11.92 -16.10
C GLU A 55 -6.53 10.98 -16.55
N TYR A 56 -6.59 10.64 -17.85
CA TYR A 56 -5.80 9.61 -18.50
C TYR A 56 -4.31 9.73 -18.19
N VAL A 57 -3.74 8.70 -17.57
CA VAL A 57 -2.42 8.20 -17.99
C VAL A 57 -2.44 6.68 -17.85
N GLU A 58 -1.88 5.96 -18.83
CA GLU A 58 -1.56 4.52 -18.80
C GLU A 58 -0.54 4.13 -17.70
N LYS A 59 -0.40 4.93 -16.64
CA LYS A 59 0.46 4.65 -15.50
C LYS A 59 -0.32 3.82 -14.50
N GLN A 60 0.24 2.66 -14.16
CA GLN A 60 -0.24 1.85 -13.04
C GLN A 60 -0.34 2.73 -11.79
N GLN A 61 -1.50 2.78 -11.13
CA GLN A 61 -1.66 3.48 -9.85
C GLN A 61 -0.55 3.07 -8.88
N THR A 62 0.01 4.00 -8.12
CA THR A 62 1.07 3.71 -7.13
C THR A 62 0.51 3.51 -5.74
N LEU A 63 1.30 2.89 -4.85
CA LEU A 63 0.95 2.80 -3.43
C LEU A 63 0.80 4.17 -2.76
N GLU A 64 1.52 5.19 -3.23
CA GLU A 64 1.42 6.58 -2.74
C GLU A 64 0.03 7.18 -3.01
N GLU A 65 -0.48 7.04 -4.23
CA GLU A 65 -1.83 7.54 -4.57
C GLU A 65 -2.91 6.88 -3.72
N ILE A 66 -2.75 5.57 -3.46
CA ILE A 66 -3.65 4.82 -2.58
C ILE A 66 -3.57 5.38 -1.15
N PHE A 67 -2.36 5.59 -0.63
CA PHE A 67 -2.16 6.15 0.71
C PHE A 67 -2.86 7.51 0.85
N LEU A 68 -2.60 8.43 -0.08
CA LEU A 68 -3.24 9.76 -0.08
C LEU A 68 -4.76 9.67 -0.16
N ALA A 69 -5.30 8.78 -0.99
CA ALA A 69 -6.75 8.58 -1.11
C ALA A 69 -7.40 8.04 0.18
N ILE A 70 -6.66 7.29 0.99
CA ILE A 70 -7.17 6.75 2.26
C ILE A 70 -7.11 7.82 3.35
N ILE A 71 -5.99 8.53 3.47
CA ILE A 71 -5.82 9.58 4.49
C ILE A 71 -6.74 10.76 4.22
N GLY A 72 -6.81 11.21 2.96
CA GLY A 72 -7.67 12.32 2.57
C GLY A 72 -9.16 12.08 2.83
N LYS A 73 -9.62 10.82 2.88
CA LYS A 73 -10.99 10.45 3.28
C LYS A 73 -11.21 10.41 4.79
N LYS A 74 -10.16 10.27 5.59
CA LYS A 74 -10.25 10.16 7.06
C LYS A 74 -10.41 11.55 7.72
N GLU A 75 -9.87 12.60 7.10
CA GLU A 75 -9.93 13.98 7.62
C GLU A 75 -11.24 14.73 7.29
N GLU A 76 -12.21 14.09 6.61
CA GLU A 76 -13.51 14.70 6.26
C GLU A 76 -14.58 14.56 7.35
N HIS A 77 -14.20 14.26 8.59
CA HIS A 77 -15.10 14.03 9.72
C HIS A 77 -14.85 14.96 10.92
#